data_AF-A0A9P0QB19-F1
#
_entry.id   AF-A0A9P0QB19-F1
#
_cell.length_a   1.000
_cell.length_b   1.000
_cell.length_c   1.000
_cell.angle_alpha   90.00
_cell.angle_beta   90.00
_cell.angle_gamma   90.00
#
_symmetry.space_group_name_H-M   'P 1'
#
loop_
_entity.id
_entity.type
_entity.pdbx_description
1 polymer ?
#
loop_
_entity_poly.entity_id
_entity_poly.type
_entity_poly.pdbx_seq_one_letter_code
_entity_poly.pdbx_strand_id
1 'polypeptide(L)'
;MDAMYTVPNTNLKAFGFQQNTTMLLLNALKIYWRTVFVIVYPICLMPIFLTNNTPAMRCMFVVLLMSGYWVCEVLPLAVTSLIPMVLFPLMGVLDSDKVSLCYLKETNMMFVGGLIIAIAIEHCNLHTRLSLYTIRLIGCSPKRLNLGLCSITMFVSMWISNTAATAMMIPIIDATLKALEEQGIGQMWEKADESELPKAEGGGLAMGGVEGKKPTKTTMCMFISTAYAASIGGCGCVIGSGTNMAFQGLFETLFPESTDFTFTKWMMFNVPIMIIIMYVSVVFLQVWFMGLFRPNSKDAIDNRVGKEGEAIARKMINQQIEEMGPMSFHEICVAILFVIAIGLWFFRSPQFMPGWAEFITKTKVFYMIPVPG
;
A
#
# COMPACT_ATOMS: atom_id res chain seq x y z
N MET A 1 16.56 11.57 -7.59
CA MET A 1 15.44 12.41 -8.09
C MET A 1 15.91 13.46 -9.12
N ASP A 2 17.15 13.38 -9.65
CA ASP A 2 17.75 14.46 -10.46
C ASP A 2 18.15 14.07 -11.90
N ALA A 3 17.66 12.95 -12.45
CA ALA A 3 18.01 12.53 -13.82
C ALA A 3 16.90 12.74 -14.88
N MET A 4 15.73 13.26 -14.50
CA MET A 4 14.53 13.26 -15.37
C MET A 4 14.27 14.59 -16.12
N TYR A 5 15.16 15.58 -16.02
CA TYR A 5 14.93 16.94 -16.56
C TYR A 5 16.04 17.47 -17.49
N THR A 6 16.86 16.61 -18.08
CA THR A 6 17.84 17.04 -19.10
C THR A 6 17.42 16.55 -20.49
N VAL A 7 16.66 17.38 -21.21
CA VAL A 7 16.44 17.20 -22.65
C VAL A 7 17.70 17.69 -23.39
N PRO A 8 18.24 16.95 -24.37
CA PRO A 8 19.43 17.37 -25.12
C PRO A 8 19.18 18.68 -25.87
N ASN A 9 20.07 19.62 -25.64
CA ASN A 9 20.00 21.01 -26.10
C ASN A 9 20.47 21.17 -27.56
N THR A 10 19.92 20.37 -28.50
CA THR A 10 20.47 20.26 -29.87
C THR A 10 19.55 20.70 -31.02
N ASN A 11 18.40 21.34 -30.78
CA ASN A 11 17.56 21.86 -31.88
C ASN A 11 16.99 23.28 -31.70
N LEU A 12 17.51 24.10 -30.78
CA LEU A 12 17.01 25.46 -30.52
C LEU A 12 17.67 26.57 -31.37
N LYS A 13 18.66 26.25 -32.22
CA LYS A 13 19.40 27.25 -33.02
C LYS A 13 19.20 27.18 -34.54
N ALA A 14 18.39 26.25 -35.05
CA ALA A 14 18.21 26.06 -36.50
C ALA A 14 17.00 26.83 -37.09
N PHE A 15 16.13 27.40 -36.27
CA PHE A 15 14.88 28.03 -36.73
C PHE A 15 14.75 29.45 -36.19
N GLY A 16 15.20 30.45 -36.95
CA GLY A 16 14.79 31.84 -36.75
C GLY A 16 13.28 31.89 -36.50
N PHE A 17 12.88 32.39 -35.33
CA PHE A 17 11.57 32.16 -34.71
C PHE A 17 10.36 32.32 -35.65
N GLN A 18 9.61 31.23 -35.86
CA GLN A 18 8.13 31.19 -35.94
C GLN A 18 7.63 29.75 -35.66
N GLN A 19 7.81 29.28 -34.43
CA GLN A 19 6.97 28.21 -33.88
C GLN A 19 5.90 28.90 -33.05
N ASN A 20 4.64 28.85 -33.49
CA ASN A 20 3.50 29.58 -32.94
C ASN A 20 3.60 29.74 -31.41
N THR A 21 3.78 30.97 -30.93
CA THR A 21 3.92 31.28 -29.50
C THR A 21 2.79 30.66 -28.67
N THR A 22 1.58 30.59 -29.24
CA THR A 22 0.41 29.89 -28.69
C THR A 22 0.61 28.38 -28.52
N MET A 23 1.26 27.70 -29.46
CA MET A 23 1.55 26.27 -29.39
C MET A 23 2.63 25.97 -28.34
N LEU A 24 3.64 26.85 -28.21
CA LEU A 24 4.62 26.80 -27.13
C LEU A 24 3.96 27.02 -25.76
N LEU A 25 3.04 27.98 -25.65
CA LEU A 25 2.25 28.24 -24.44
C LEU A 25 1.36 27.06 -24.06
N LEU A 26 0.66 26.45 -25.03
CA LEU A 26 -0.15 25.26 -24.80
C LEU A 26 0.69 24.05 -24.36
N ASN A 27 1.86 23.86 -24.97
CA ASN A 27 2.78 22.80 -24.57
C ASN A 27 3.35 23.05 -23.17
N ALA A 28 3.70 24.29 -22.84
CA ALA A 28 4.13 24.66 -21.49
C ALA A 28 3.01 24.46 -20.46
N LEU A 29 1.77 24.87 -20.76
CA LEU A 29 0.61 24.64 -19.90
C LEU A 29 0.34 23.15 -19.70
N LYS A 30 0.51 22.33 -20.74
CA LYS A 30 0.35 20.87 -20.66
C LYS A 30 1.42 20.22 -19.79
N ILE A 31 2.65 20.73 -19.81
CA ILE A 31 3.76 20.22 -18.99
C ILE A 31 3.61 20.68 -17.53
N TYR A 32 3.30 21.96 -17.31
CA TYR A 32 3.24 22.59 -15.99
C TYR A 32 1.83 22.72 -15.42
N TRP A 33 0.86 21.94 -15.91
CA TRP A 33 -0.54 22.05 -15.53
C TRP A 33 -0.75 21.93 -14.02
N ARG A 34 0.05 21.12 -13.32
CA ARG A 34 0.02 20.98 -11.85
C ARG A 34 0.38 22.28 -11.15
N THR A 35 1.46 22.94 -11.56
CA THR A 35 1.90 24.23 -11.01
C THR A 35 0.87 25.33 -11.31
N VAL A 36 0.34 25.34 -12.53
CA VAL A 36 -0.72 26.27 -12.92
C VAL A 36 -1.96 26.06 -12.04
N PHE A 37 -2.37 24.81 -11.81
CA PHE A 37 -3.50 24.50 -10.95
C PHE A 37 -3.28 24.94 -9.51
N VAL A 38 -2.09 24.72 -8.94
CA VAL A 38 -1.74 25.19 -7.58
C VAL A 38 -1.86 26.71 -7.42
N ILE A 39 -1.67 27.49 -8.48
CA ILE A 39 -1.80 28.95 -8.43
C ILE A 39 -3.22 29.39 -8.75
N VAL A 40 -3.80 28.88 -9.84
CA VAL A 40 -5.09 29.33 -10.36
C VAL A 40 -6.26 28.84 -9.51
N TYR A 41 -6.21 27.61 -9.00
CA TYR A 41 -7.32 27.02 -8.23
C TYR A 41 -7.65 27.81 -6.95
N PRO A 42 -6.69 28.18 -6.08
CA PRO A 42 -6.98 29.09 -4.96
C PRO A 42 -7.57 30.42 -5.40
N ILE A 43 -7.05 31.01 -6.49
CA ILE A 43 -7.53 32.31 -7.01
C ILE A 43 -9.00 32.21 -7.42
N CYS A 44 -9.38 31.12 -8.10
CA CYS A 44 -10.76 30.85 -8.48
C CYS A 44 -11.68 30.64 -7.26
N LEU A 45 -11.16 30.12 -6.15
CA LEU A 45 -11.92 29.91 -4.90
C LEU A 45 -11.98 31.15 -4.00
N MET A 46 -11.12 32.17 -4.20
CA MET A 46 -11.11 33.38 -3.37
C MET A 46 -12.47 34.09 -3.22
N PRO A 47 -13.33 34.18 -4.26
CA PRO A 47 -14.64 34.82 -4.13
C PRO A 47 -15.52 34.25 -3.00
N ILE A 48 -15.31 33.00 -2.59
CA ILE A 48 -16.09 32.31 -1.55
C ILE A 48 -16.07 33.07 -0.23
N PHE A 49 -14.89 33.45 0.27
CA PHE A 49 -14.78 34.16 1.54
C PHE A 49 -14.74 35.69 1.39
N LEU A 50 -14.43 36.20 0.19
CA LEU A 50 -14.46 37.65 -0.08
C LEU A 50 -15.88 38.21 -0.19
N THR A 51 -16.83 37.42 -0.69
CA THR A 51 -18.24 37.85 -0.81
C THR A 51 -18.97 37.84 0.54
N ASN A 52 -18.68 36.86 1.41
CA ASN A 52 -19.23 36.78 2.74
C ASN A 52 -18.16 36.32 3.75
N ASN A 53 -17.62 37.28 4.51
CA ASN A 53 -16.43 37.08 5.34
C ASN A 53 -16.75 36.46 6.72
N THR A 54 -17.44 35.31 6.72
CA THR A 54 -17.72 34.54 7.94
C THR A 54 -16.68 33.43 8.17
N PRO A 55 -16.43 33.00 9.42
CA PRO A 55 -15.54 31.87 9.70
C PRO A 55 -15.90 30.59 8.93
N ALA A 56 -17.20 30.35 8.71
CA ALA A 56 -17.70 29.20 7.95
C ALA A 56 -17.24 29.24 6.47
N MET A 57 -17.31 30.40 5.80
CA MET A 57 -16.87 30.54 4.41
C MET A 57 -15.36 30.45 4.26
N ARG A 58 -14.60 30.94 5.25
CA ARG A 58 -13.14 30.76 5.30
C ARG A 58 -12.74 29.29 5.47
N CYS A 59 -13.45 28.56 6.34
CA CYS A 59 -13.28 27.12 6.49
C CYS A 59 -13.61 26.39 5.17
N MET A 60 -14.74 26.73 4.54
CA MET A 60 -15.15 26.16 3.25
C MET A 60 -14.09 26.37 2.16
N PHE A 61 -13.48 27.55 2.08
CA PHE A 61 -12.39 27.83 1.16
C PHE A 61 -11.22 26.85 1.36
N VAL A 62 -10.75 26.67 2.59
CA VAL A 62 -9.63 25.76 2.90
C VAL A 62 -9.99 24.30 2.61
N VAL A 63 -11.22 23.86 2.94
CA VAL A 63 -11.68 22.49 2.66
C VAL A 63 -11.75 22.21 1.17
N LEU A 64 -12.30 23.14 0.37
CA LEU A 64 -12.36 23.01 -1.08
C LEU A 64 -10.96 23.06 -1.70
N LEU A 65 -10.09 23.95 -1.21
CA LEU A 65 -8.70 24.04 -1.62
C LEU A 65 -7.99 22.69 -1.44
N MET A 66 -8.09 22.09 -0.25
CA MET A 66 -7.50 20.79 0.03
C MET A 66 -8.11 19.68 -0.82
N SER A 67 -9.42 19.69 -1.00
CA SER A 67 -10.15 18.69 -1.77
C SER A 67 -9.73 18.70 -3.24
N GLY A 68 -9.62 19.88 -3.87
CA GLY A 68 -9.09 20.00 -5.22
C GLY A 68 -7.63 19.55 -5.33
N TYR A 69 -6.80 19.86 -4.33
CA TYR A 69 -5.41 19.42 -4.32
C TYR A 69 -5.24 17.91 -4.15
N TRP A 70 -6.07 17.26 -3.34
CA TRP A 70 -6.06 15.82 -3.18
C TRP A 70 -6.60 15.10 -4.40
N VAL A 71 -7.72 15.55 -4.98
CA VAL A 71 -8.32 14.90 -6.17
C VAL A 71 -7.42 15.02 -7.40
N CYS A 72 -6.74 16.16 -7.57
CA CYS A 72 -5.84 16.38 -8.70
C CYS A 72 -4.38 15.97 -8.41
N GLU A 73 -4.07 15.55 -7.18
CA GLU A 73 -2.73 15.20 -6.69
C GLU A 73 -1.63 16.20 -7.10
N VAL A 74 -1.94 17.50 -7.09
CA VAL A 74 -1.03 18.53 -7.61
C VAL A 74 0.17 18.79 -6.69
N LEU A 75 0.03 18.46 -5.41
CA LEU A 75 1.07 18.47 -4.39
C LEU A 75 1.08 17.12 -3.67
N PRO A 76 2.22 16.70 -3.07
CA PRO A 76 2.27 15.50 -2.24
C PRO A 76 1.19 15.54 -1.15
N LEU A 77 0.53 14.41 -0.90
CA LEU A 77 -0.61 14.31 0.04
C LEU A 77 -0.28 14.89 1.42
N ALA A 78 0.96 14.66 1.91
CA ALA A 78 1.45 15.19 3.17
C ALA A 78 1.54 16.73 3.18
N VAL A 79 2.02 17.35 2.10
CA VAL A 79 2.12 18.81 1.99
C VAL A 79 0.72 19.43 1.99
N THR A 80 -0.21 18.86 1.21
CA THR A 80 -1.61 19.28 1.21
C THR A 80 -2.24 19.12 2.59
N SER A 81 -1.93 18.05 3.32
CA SER A 81 -2.48 17.80 4.66
C SER A 81 -2.02 18.83 5.70
N LEU A 82 -0.88 19.51 5.50
CA LEU A 82 -0.36 20.55 6.40
C LEU A 82 -0.94 21.95 6.13
N ILE A 83 -1.65 22.15 5.02
CA ILE A 83 -2.23 23.45 4.65
C ILE A 83 -3.10 24.05 5.78
N PRO A 84 -3.99 23.30 6.46
CA PRO A 84 -4.77 23.81 7.58
C PRO A 84 -3.93 24.36 8.73
N MET A 85 -2.74 23.78 8.97
CA MET A 85 -1.84 24.22 10.05
C MET A 85 -1.46 25.69 9.91
N VAL A 86 -1.37 26.19 8.67
CA VAL A 86 -1.02 27.57 8.35
C VAL A 86 -2.27 28.40 8.03
N LEU A 87 -3.18 27.88 7.20
CA LEU A 87 -4.32 28.65 6.72
C LEU A 87 -5.42 28.85 7.77
N PHE A 88 -5.67 27.89 8.67
CA PHE A 88 -6.70 28.08 9.69
C PHE A 88 -6.37 29.21 10.66
N PRO A 89 -5.14 29.34 11.20
CA PRO A 89 -4.76 30.48 12.02
C PRO A 89 -4.74 31.79 11.21
N LEU A 90 -4.20 31.77 9.98
CA LEU A 90 -4.12 32.96 9.12
C LEU A 90 -5.50 33.53 8.77
N MET A 91 -6.48 32.65 8.52
CA MET A 91 -7.84 33.04 8.21
C MET A 91 -8.72 33.24 9.45
N GLY A 92 -8.18 33.08 10.67
CA GLY A 92 -8.94 33.20 11.92
C GLY A 92 -10.09 32.19 12.03
N VAL A 93 -9.89 30.97 11.52
CA VAL A 93 -10.85 29.85 11.62
C VAL A 93 -10.63 29.08 12.93
N LEU A 94 -9.37 28.76 13.23
CA LEU A 94 -8.99 28.01 14.43
C LEU A 94 -7.58 28.42 14.87
N ASP A 95 -7.36 28.53 16.19
CA ASP A 95 -6.07 28.91 16.77
C ASP A 95 -4.98 27.87 16.49
N SER A 96 -3.73 28.31 16.33
CA SER A 96 -2.58 27.44 16.02
C SER A 96 -2.43 26.27 16.99
N ASP A 97 -2.65 26.50 18.29
CA ASP A 97 -2.55 25.46 19.32
C ASP A 97 -3.57 24.35 19.08
N LYS A 98 -4.82 24.71 18.81
CA LYS A 98 -5.92 23.75 18.55
C LYS A 98 -5.71 22.99 17.25
N VAL A 99 -5.23 23.67 16.20
CA VAL A 99 -4.93 23.03 14.91
C VAL A 99 -3.80 22.03 15.04
N SER A 100 -2.72 22.37 15.75
CA SER A 100 -1.55 21.51 15.92
C SER A 100 -1.87 20.21 16.68
N LEU A 101 -2.72 20.29 17.72
CA LEU A 101 -3.16 19.14 18.50
C LEU A 101 -3.94 18.12 17.65
N CYS A 102 -4.60 18.56 16.57
CA CYS A 102 -5.31 17.66 15.67
C CYS A 102 -4.36 16.71 14.91
N TYR A 103 -3.07 17.01 14.80
CA TYR A 103 -2.06 16.14 14.19
C TYR A 103 -1.45 15.14 15.17
N LEU A 104 -1.58 15.38 16.49
CA LEU A 104 -0.97 14.56 17.55
C LEU A 104 -2.00 13.65 18.26
N LYS A 105 -3.12 13.34 17.59
CA LYS A 105 -4.13 12.39 18.12
C LYS A 105 -3.52 11.00 18.36
N GLU A 106 -4.06 10.29 19.36
CA GLU A 106 -3.60 8.93 19.73
C GLU A 106 -3.54 7.99 18.51
N THR A 107 -4.52 8.06 17.62
CA THR A 107 -4.58 7.29 16.37
C THR A 107 -3.34 7.49 15.49
N ASN A 108 -2.88 8.73 15.34
CA ASN A 108 -1.70 9.05 14.53
C ASN A 108 -0.41 8.53 15.19
N MET A 109 -0.33 8.62 16.52
CA MET A 109 0.81 8.09 17.28
C MET A 109 0.87 6.56 17.23
N MET A 110 -0.28 5.88 17.31
CA MET A 110 -0.38 4.43 17.12
C MET A 110 0.09 4.02 15.72
N PHE A 111 -0.25 4.81 14.70
CA PHE A 111 0.21 4.58 13.33
C PHE A 111 1.73 4.71 13.21
N VAL A 112 2.34 5.76 13.78
CA VAL A 112 3.80 5.91 13.82
C VAL A 112 4.47 4.72 14.50
N GLY A 113 3.95 4.26 15.64
CA GLY A 113 4.46 3.06 16.33
C GLY A 113 4.35 1.80 15.48
N GLY A 114 3.21 1.61 14.78
CA GLY A 114 3.01 0.49 13.87
C GLY A 114 3.98 0.50 12.68
N LEU A 115 4.23 1.65 12.07
CA LEU A 115 5.21 1.81 10.99
C LEU A 115 6.64 1.48 11.45
N ILE A 116 7.03 1.90 12.65
CA ILE A 116 8.36 1.58 13.20
C ILE A 116 8.52 0.06 13.36
N ILE A 117 7.51 -0.62 13.89
CA ILE A 117 7.51 -2.10 14.02
C ILE A 117 7.58 -2.76 12.64
N ALA A 118 6.81 -2.28 11.67
CA ALA A 118 6.81 -2.78 10.30
C ALA A 118 8.21 -2.65 9.65
N ILE A 119 8.85 -1.49 9.78
CA ILE A 119 10.21 -1.24 9.26
C ILE A 119 11.24 -2.14 9.95
N ALA A 120 11.10 -2.39 11.26
CA ALA A 120 12.00 -3.31 11.98
C ALA A 120 11.91 -4.75 11.46
N ILE A 121 10.69 -5.23 11.18
CA ILE A 121 10.43 -6.56 10.59
C ILE A 121 10.97 -6.63 9.15
N GLU A 122 10.86 -5.54 8.40
CA GLU A 122 11.40 -5.41 7.05
C GLU A 122 12.93 -5.50 7.08
N HIS A 123 13.58 -4.69 7.91
CA HIS A 123 15.04 -4.63 8.01
C HIS A 123 15.67 -5.95 8.48
N CYS A 124 14.96 -6.74 9.30
CA CYS A 124 15.44 -8.05 9.74
C CYS A 124 15.18 -9.18 8.72
N ASN A 125 14.52 -8.91 7.60
CA ASN A 125 14.10 -9.92 6.61
C ASN A 125 13.22 -11.05 7.19
N LEU A 126 12.61 -10.83 8.36
CA LEU A 126 11.80 -11.83 9.07
C LEU A 126 10.59 -12.26 8.21
N HIS A 127 9.99 -11.31 7.51
CA HIS A 127 8.89 -11.53 6.57
C HIS A 127 9.30 -12.43 5.39
N THR A 128 10.54 -12.30 4.88
CA THR A 128 11.06 -13.13 3.78
C THR A 128 11.32 -14.55 4.26
N ARG A 129 11.83 -14.72 5.48
CA ARG A 129 11.95 -16.04 6.09
C ARG A 129 10.59 -16.72 6.27
N LEU A 130 9.61 -15.97 6.77
CA LEU A 130 8.24 -16.46 6.91
C LEU A 130 7.64 -16.86 5.55
N SER A 131 7.87 -16.05 4.51
CA SER A 131 7.32 -16.32 3.17
C SER A 131 7.85 -17.64 2.59
N LEU A 132 9.18 -17.87 2.63
CA LEU A 132 9.77 -19.10 2.10
C LEU A 132 9.32 -20.35 2.87
N TYR A 133 9.20 -20.27 4.20
CA TYR A 133 8.67 -21.38 5.00
C TYR A 133 7.22 -21.72 4.65
N THR A 134 6.38 -20.71 4.44
CA THR A 134 4.98 -20.92 4.07
C THR A 134 4.86 -21.52 2.66
N ILE A 135 5.66 -21.08 1.69
CA ILE A 135 5.66 -21.67 0.34
C ILE A 135 6.13 -23.14 0.40
N ARG A 136 7.15 -23.44 1.22
CA ARG A 136 7.61 -24.82 1.46
C ARG A 136 6.51 -25.70 2.04
N LEU A 137 5.61 -25.16 2.88
CA LEU A 137 4.50 -25.90 3.49
C LEU A 137 3.34 -26.15 2.51
N ILE A 138 2.93 -25.13 1.74
CA ILE A 138 1.77 -25.21 0.83
C ILE A 138 2.10 -25.99 -0.46
N GLY A 139 3.36 -25.93 -0.90
CA GLY A 139 3.86 -26.65 -2.07
C GLY A 139 4.00 -25.80 -3.33
N CYS A 140 4.66 -26.37 -4.34
CA CYS A 140 5.23 -25.62 -5.45
C CYS A 140 4.49 -25.79 -6.79
N SER A 141 3.26 -26.32 -6.80
CA SER A 141 2.44 -26.33 -8.00
C SER A 141 1.99 -24.90 -8.32
N PRO A 142 1.84 -24.45 -9.59
CA PRO A 142 1.53 -23.04 -9.88
C PRO A 142 0.30 -22.49 -9.14
N LYS A 143 -0.74 -23.33 -8.99
CA LYS A 143 -1.96 -22.99 -8.25
C LYS A 143 -1.74 -22.90 -6.74
N ARG A 144 -0.96 -23.83 -6.16
CA ARG A 144 -0.61 -23.84 -4.72
C ARG A 144 0.39 -22.76 -4.38
N LEU A 145 1.34 -22.50 -5.27
CA LEU A 145 2.31 -21.42 -5.17
C LEU A 145 1.60 -20.07 -5.16
N ASN A 146 0.69 -19.84 -6.12
CA ASN A 146 -0.13 -18.63 -6.15
C ASN A 146 -0.91 -18.45 -4.83
N LEU A 147 -1.57 -19.51 -4.35
CA LEU A 147 -2.28 -19.49 -3.07
C LEU A 147 -1.35 -19.13 -1.90
N GLY A 148 -0.16 -19.73 -1.84
CA GLY A 148 0.81 -19.47 -0.78
C GLY A 148 1.32 -18.04 -0.79
N LEU A 149 1.79 -17.55 -1.94
CA LEU A 149 2.23 -16.17 -2.13
C LEU A 149 1.14 -15.16 -1.70
N CYS A 150 -0.08 -15.42 -2.13
CA CYS A 150 -1.27 -14.66 -1.75
C CYS A 150 -1.53 -14.65 -0.24
N SER A 151 -1.59 -15.82 0.40
CA SER A 151 -1.85 -15.93 1.84
C SER A 151 -0.79 -15.20 2.68
N ILE A 152 0.48 -15.30 2.28
CA ILE A 152 1.58 -14.60 2.95
C ILE A 152 1.45 -13.10 2.76
N THR A 153 1.21 -12.65 1.52
CA THR A 153 1.08 -11.21 1.23
C THR A 153 -0.06 -10.60 2.03
N MET A 154 -1.21 -11.27 2.07
CA MET A 154 -2.35 -10.84 2.89
C MET A 154 -1.94 -10.72 4.35
N PHE A 155 -1.27 -11.74 4.91
CA PHE A 155 -0.85 -11.73 6.31
C PHE A 155 0.17 -10.62 6.61
N VAL A 156 1.18 -10.44 5.76
CA VAL A 156 2.21 -9.40 5.91
C VAL A 156 1.58 -8.01 5.81
N SER A 157 0.65 -7.81 4.87
CA SER A 157 -0.03 -6.53 4.65
C SER A 157 -1.03 -6.16 5.75
N MET A 158 -1.35 -7.06 6.69
CA MET A 158 -2.08 -6.68 7.91
C MET A 158 -1.24 -5.75 8.81
N TRP A 159 0.09 -5.84 8.73
CA TRP A 159 1.02 -5.21 9.67
C TRP A 159 1.92 -4.18 9.00
N ILE A 160 2.18 -4.35 7.71
CA ILE A 160 3.01 -3.48 6.87
C ILE A 160 2.10 -2.78 5.85
N SER A 161 2.50 -1.60 5.38
CA SER A 161 1.74 -0.88 4.34
C SER A 161 1.57 -1.73 3.07
N ASN A 162 0.39 -1.64 2.45
CA ASN A 162 0.04 -2.38 1.22
C ASN A 162 1.07 -2.19 0.10
N THR A 163 1.59 -0.97 -0.06
CA THR A 163 2.61 -0.62 -1.04
C THR A 163 3.92 -1.35 -0.75
N ALA A 164 4.38 -1.35 0.51
CA ALA A 164 5.62 -2.03 0.88
C ALA A 164 5.48 -3.55 0.79
N ALA A 165 4.36 -4.13 1.23
CA ALA A 165 4.07 -5.55 1.08
C ALA A 165 4.10 -5.99 -0.40
N THR A 166 3.52 -5.18 -1.30
CA THR A 166 3.54 -5.45 -2.74
C THR A 166 4.96 -5.33 -3.32
N ALA A 167 5.66 -4.24 -3.01
CA ALA A 167 7.02 -3.97 -3.50
C ALA A 167 8.01 -5.07 -3.10
N MET A 168 7.86 -5.60 -1.90
CA MET A 168 8.66 -6.72 -1.37
C MET A 168 8.34 -8.06 -2.04
N MET A 169 7.06 -8.34 -2.31
CA MET A 169 6.67 -9.61 -2.93
C MET A 169 7.01 -9.67 -4.42
N ILE A 170 7.10 -8.53 -5.12
CA ILE A 170 7.44 -8.48 -6.56
C ILE A 170 8.78 -9.20 -6.87
N PRO A 171 9.92 -8.87 -6.23
CA PRO A 171 11.18 -9.58 -6.46
C PRO A 171 11.12 -11.07 -6.11
N ILE A 172 10.38 -11.45 -5.05
CA ILE A 172 10.23 -12.85 -4.64
C ILE A 172 9.46 -13.64 -5.71
N ILE A 173 8.37 -13.07 -6.23
CA ILE A 173 7.58 -13.67 -7.32
C ILE A 173 8.44 -13.77 -8.57
N ASP A 174 9.14 -12.70 -8.95
CA ASP A 174 9.99 -12.69 -10.14
C ASP A 174 11.12 -13.73 -10.06
N ALA A 175 11.83 -13.80 -8.93
CA ALA A 175 12.86 -14.81 -8.68
C ALA A 175 12.29 -16.24 -8.73
N THR A 176 11.12 -16.45 -8.15
CA THR A 176 10.45 -17.76 -8.15
C THR A 176 9.99 -18.15 -9.56
N LEU A 177 9.48 -17.21 -10.34
CA LEU A 177 9.03 -17.46 -11.70
C LEU A 177 10.20 -17.71 -12.66
N LYS A 178 11.32 -16.97 -12.53
CA LYS A 178 12.53 -17.17 -13.35
C LYS A 178 13.15 -18.53 -13.09
N ALA A 179 13.24 -18.90 -11.82
CA ALA A 179 13.62 -20.23 -11.36
C ALA A 179 12.78 -21.36 -12.01
N LEU A 180 11.47 -21.15 -12.15
CA LEU A 180 10.59 -22.10 -12.83
C LEU A 180 10.86 -22.16 -14.35
N GLU A 181 11.04 -21.01 -15.02
CA GLU A 181 11.32 -20.96 -16.46
C GLU A 181 12.66 -21.61 -16.83
N GLU A 182 13.74 -21.31 -16.09
CA GLU A 182 15.10 -21.84 -16.36
C GLU A 182 15.18 -23.37 -16.29
N GLN A 183 14.33 -23.98 -15.48
CA GLN A 183 14.27 -25.43 -15.30
C GLN A 183 13.28 -26.10 -16.28
N GLY A 184 12.74 -25.33 -17.24
CA GLY A 184 11.79 -25.81 -18.24
C GLY A 184 10.37 -26.06 -17.69
N ILE A 185 10.06 -25.50 -16.52
CA ILE A 185 8.80 -25.74 -15.80
C ILE A 185 7.77 -24.68 -16.21
N GLY A 186 7.16 -24.88 -17.38
CA GLY A 186 6.17 -23.97 -17.96
C GLY A 186 6.78 -22.69 -18.53
N GLN A 187 6.18 -22.15 -19.58
CA GLN A 187 6.57 -20.85 -20.12
C GLN A 187 5.94 -19.74 -19.27
N MET A 188 6.76 -19.07 -18.46
CA MET A 188 6.33 -17.93 -17.63
C MET A 188 6.40 -16.61 -18.41
N TRP A 189 7.23 -16.56 -19.46
CA TRP A 189 7.31 -15.45 -20.39
C TRP A 189 7.27 -15.94 -21.83
N GLU A 190 6.46 -15.29 -22.65
CA GLU A 190 6.35 -15.52 -24.10
C GLU A 190 7.20 -14.48 -24.84
N LYS A 191 7.74 -14.81 -26.02
CA LYS A 191 8.38 -13.80 -26.88
C LYS A 191 7.32 -12.78 -27.30
N ALA A 192 7.60 -11.49 -27.12
CA ALA A 192 6.72 -10.44 -27.57
C ALA A 192 7.04 -10.10 -29.04
N ASP A 193 6.02 -9.99 -29.89
CA ASP A 193 6.19 -9.37 -31.21
C ASP A 193 6.53 -7.89 -31.03
N GLU A 194 7.47 -7.35 -31.81
CA GLU A 194 7.95 -5.96 -31.73
C GLU A 194 6.82 -4.92 -31.84
N SER A 195 5.67 -5.30 -32.43
CA SER A 195 4.48 -4.46 -32.57
C SER A 195 3.58 -4.37 -31.33
N GLU A 196 3.71 -5.29 -30.36
CA GLU A 196 2.85 -5.38 -29.17
C GLU A 196 3.53 -4.88 -27.88
N LEU A 197 4.85 -4.64 -27.92
CA LEU A 197 5.56 -4.06 -26.78
C LEU A 197 5.10 -2.61 -26.59
N PRO A 198 4.62 -2.21 -25.39
CA PRO A 198 4.46 -0.80 -25.11
C PRO A 198 5.83 -0.14 -25.31
N LYS A 199 5.89 0.91 -26.13
CA LYS A 199 7.07 1.79 -26.22
C LYS A 199 7.24 2.43 -24.85
N ALA A 200 7.94 1.75 -23.96
CA ALA A 200 8.25 2.25 -22.64
C ALA A 200 9.28 3.37 -22.80
N GLU A 201 8.82 4.62 -22.81
CA GLU A 201 9.68 5.77 -22.53
C GLU A 201 10.07 5.71 -21.05
N GLY A 202 11.17 5.01 -20.77
CA GLY A 202 11.83 5.01 -19.47
C GLY A 202 11.72 3.70 -18.71
N GLY A 203 12.75 2.87 -18.86
CA GLY A 203 13.10 1.79 -17.94
C GLY A 203 12.16 0.59 -17.95
N GLY A 204 12.72 -0.61 -17.96
CA GLY A 204 11.97 -1.87 -17.91
C GLY A 204 10.86 -1.84 -16.86
N LEU A 205 9.74 -2.51 -17.18
CA LEU A 205 8.66 -2.76 -16.24
C LEU A 205 9.23 -3.03 -14.84
N ALA A 206 8.78 -2.28 -13.83
CA ALA A 206 9.12 -2.47 -12.41
C ALA A 206 8.77 -3.89 -11.87
N MET A 207 8.29 -4.77 -12.74
CA MET A 207 7.90 -6.17 -12.53
C MET A 207 8.93 -7.15 -13.12
N GLY A 208 10.23 -6.85 -13.00
CA GLY A 208 11.31 -7.81 -13.30
C GLY A 208 11.36 -8.34 -14.74
N GLY A 209 10.65 -7.70 -15.67
CA GLY A 209 10.46 -8.19 -17.03
C GLY A 209 11.78 -8.34 -17.78
N VAL A 210 11.98 -9.52 -18.37
CA VAL A 210 13.08 -9.77 -19.30
C VAL A 210 12.82 -8.96 -20.57
N GLU A 211 13.79 -8.14 -21.00
CA GLU A 211 13.66 -7.33 -22.23
C GLU A 211 13.22 -8.19 -23.42
N GLY A 212 12.19 -7.74 -24.15
CA GLY A 212 11.65 -8.45 -25.32
C GLY A 212 10.71 -9.63 -25.04
N LYS A 213 10.35 -9.91 -23.77
CA LYS A 213 9.36 -10.95 -23.43
C LYS A 213 8.09 -10.38 -22.76
N LYS A 214 6.93 -10.93 -23.10
CA LYS A 214 5.63 -10.64 -22.45
C LYS A 214 5.31 -11.68 -21.37
N PRO A 215 4.73 -11.28 -20.21
CA PRO A 215 4.34 -12.22 -19.17
C PRO A 215 3.15 -13.08 -19.63
N THR A 216 3.17 -14.38 -19.31
CA THR A 216 2.02 -15.25 -19.58
C THR A 216 0.85 -14.97 -18.64
N LYS A 217 -0.34 -15.53 -18.95
CA LYS A 217 -1.52 -15.43 -18.07
C LYS A 217 -1.25 -15.91 -16.64
N THR A 218 -0.42 -16.94 -16.48
CA THR A 218 -0.03 -17.48 -15.17
C THR A 218 0.80 -16.47 -14.39
N THR A 219 1.82 -15.89 -15.04
CA THR A 219 2.66 -14.84 -14.46
C THR A 219 1.84 -13.62 -14.07
N MET A 220 0.97 -13.13 -14.98
CA MET A 220 0.04 -12.04 -14.67
C MET A 220 -0.86 -12.38 -13.48
N CYS A 221 -1.38 -13.61 -13.41
CA CYS A 221 -2.21 -14.05 -12.30
C CYS A 221 -1.47 -13.95 -10.96
N MET A 222 -0.22 -14.41 -10.87
CA MET A 222 0.56 -14.37 -9.63
C MET A 222 0.85 -12.94 -9.15
N PHE A 223 1.15 -12.01 -10.06
CA PHE A 223 1.37 -10.61 -9.68
C PHE A 223 0.07 -9.90 -9.31
N ILE A 224 -0.99 -10.05 -10.11
CA ILE A 224 -2.29 -9.39 -9.87
C ILE A 224 -2.91 -9.93 -8.58
N SER A 225 -2.90 -11.26 -8.37
CA SER A 225 -3.42 -11.88 -7.15
C SER A 225 -2.69 -11.36 -5.91
N THR A 226 -1.38 -11.18 -6.00
CA THR A 226 -0.56 -10.65 -4.91
C THR A 226 -0.85 -9.18 -4.62
N ALA A 227 -1.04 -8.35 -5.64
CA ALA A 227 -1.44 -6.95 -5.46
C ALA A 227 -2.81 -6.82 -4.77
N TYR A 228 -3.76 -7.67 -5.16
CA TYR A 228 -5.05 -7.76 -4.46
C TYR A 228 -4.89 -8.29 -3.04
N ALA A 229 -4.05 -9.30 -2.82
CA ALA A 229 -3.79 -9.87 -1.51
C ALA A 229 -3.25 -8.84 -0.52
N ALA A 230 -2.33 -7.98 -0.95
CA ALA A 230 -1.83 -6.88 -0.13
C ALA A 230 -2.98 -5.93 0.25
N SER A 231 -3.78 -5.51 -0.73
CA SER A 231 -4.90 -4.59 -0.49
C SER A 231 -5.95 -5.18 0.46
N ILE A 232 -6.31 -6.46 0.31
CA ILE A 232 -7.25 -7.17 1.17
C ILE A 232 -6.66 -7.34 2.58
N GLY A 233 -5.38 -7.71 2.68
CA GLY A 233 -4.67 -7.85 3.96
C GLY A 233 -4.69 -6.59 4.81
N GLY A 234 -4.54 -5.42 4.18
CA GLY A 234 -4.61 -4.12 4.86
C GLY A 234 -5.95 -3.81 5.52
N CYS A 235 -7.03 -4.54 5.19
CA CYS A 235 -8.33 -4.39 5.86
C CYS A 235 -8.41 -5.13 7.21
N GLY A 236 -7.56 -6.13 7.45
CA GLY A 236 -7.67 -7.02 8.62
C GLY A 236 -7.40 -6.32 9.95
N CYS A 237 -6.40 -5.43 9.99
CA CYS A 237 -5.99 -4.69 11.17
C CYS A 237 -6.17 -3.19 10.99
N VAL A 238 -6.38 -2.49 12.10
CA VAL A 238 -6.53 -1.02 12.11
C VAL A 238 -5.27 -0.32 11.55
N ILE A 239 -4.10 -0.91 11.78
CA ILE A 239 -2.79 -0.38 11.35
C ILE A 239 -2.49 -0.64 9.87
N GLY A 240 -3.14 -1.64 9.26
CA GLY A 240 -2.81 -2.09 7.91
C GLY A 240 -3.00 -1.02 6.81
N SER A 241 -3.98 -0.13 6.97
CA SER A 241 -4.26 0.94 6.00
C SER A 241 -4.57 2.27 6.68
N GLY A 242 -4.10 3.36 6.06
CA GLY A 242 -4.42 4.73 6.49
C GLY A 242 -5.92 5.05 6.46
N THR A 243 -6.70 4.35 5.64
CA THR A 243 -8.17 4.49 5.61
C THR A 243 -8.82 4.02 6.90
N ASN A 244 -8.31 2.93 7.48
CA ASN A 244 -8.84 2.37 8.74
C ASN A 244 -8.55 3.32 9.90
N MET A 245 -7.36 3.94 9.89
CA MET A 245 -6.97 4.95 10.85
C MET A 245 -7.78 6.24 10.72
N ALA A 246 -8.01 6.70 9.49
CA ALA A 246 -8.88 7.85 9.25
C ALA A 246 -10.30 7.59 9.76
N PHE A 247 -10.82 6.38 9.54
CA PHE A 247 -12.10 5.96 10.12
C PHE A 247 -12.07 5.98 11.65
N GLN A 248 -11.06 5.39 12.28
CA GLN A 248 -10.91 5.41 13.74
C GLN A 248 -10.91 6.84 14.28
N GLY A 249 -10.09 7.72 13.72
CA GLY A 249 -9.99 9.11 14.19
C GLY A 249 -11.29 9.89 14.01
N LEU A 250 -12.05 9.63 12.93
CA LEU A 250 -13.38 10.21 12.73
C LEU A 250 -14.41 9.63 13.71
N PHE A 251 -14.41 8.32 13.92
CA PHE A 251 -15.33 7.64 14.83
C PHE A 251 -15.15 8.12 16.27
N GLU A 252 -13.91 8.20 16.76
CA GLU A 252 -13.58 8.74 18.09
C GLU A 252 -13.99 10.20 18.25
N THR A 253 -13.95 10.99 17.16
CA THR A 253 -14.37 12.40 17.19
C THR A 253 -15.89 12.56 17.18
N LEU A 254 -16.61 11.73 16.42
CA LEU A 254 -18.07 11.80 16.26
C LEU A 254 -18.82 11.13 17.42
N PHE A 255 -18.25 10.07 18.02
CA PHE A 255 -18.88 9.26 19.05
C PHE A 255 -17.97 9.10 20.29
N PRO A 256 -17.63 10.20 21.01
CA PRO A 256 -16.64 10.19 22.09
C PRO A 256 -17.06 9.34 23.31
N GLU A 257 -18.35 9.11 23.52
CA GLU A 257 -18.86 8.27 24.62
C GLU A 257 -18.89 6.78 24.26
N SER A 258 -18.73 6.44 22.99
CA SER A 258 -18.78 5.05 22.55
C SER A 258 -17.46 4.36 22.84
N THR A 259 -17.48 3.34 23.69
CA THR A 259 -16.33 2.47 23.94
C THR A 259 -16.23 1.34 22.91
N ASP A 260 -17.13 1.30 21.93
CA ASP A 260 -17.29 0.15 21.03
C ASP A 260 -16.16 -0.02 20.02
N PHE A 261 -15.34 1.01 19.79
CA PHE A 261 -14.21 0.93 18.87
C PHE A 261 -12.94 0.50 19.60
N THR A 262 -12.64 -0.80 19.55
CA THR A 262 -11.37 -1.36 20.05
C THR A 262 -10.65 -2.15 18.96
N PHE A 263 -9.32 -2.24 19.08
CA PHE A 263 -8.48 -3.03 18.18
C PHE A 263 -8.97 -4.48 18.04
N THR A 264 -9.37 -5.09 19.16
CA THR A 264 -9.92 -6.45 19.24
C THR A 264 -11.22 -6.58 18.45
N LYS A 265 -12.20 -5.67 18.67
CA LYS A 265 -13.48 -5.70 17.94
C LYS A 265 -13.28 -5.49 16.44
N TRP A 266 -12.38 -4.59 16.05
CA TRP A 266 -12.03 -4.38 14.65
C TRP A 266 -11.52 -5.67 14.01
N MET A 267 -10.56 -6.36 14.65
CA MET A 267 -10.02 -7.60 14.11
C MET A 267 -11.07 -8.72 14.07
N MET A 268 -11.89 -8.88 15.11
CA MET A 268 -12.94 -9.90 15.14
C MET A 268 -13.95 -9.71 14.01
N PHE A 269 -14.25 -8.46 13.63
CA PHE A 269 -15.14 -8.16 12.52
C PHE A 269 -14.46 -8.31 11.15
N ASN A 270 -13.26 -7.74 10.98
CA ASN A 270 -12.62 -7.62 9.67
C ASN A 270 -11.81 -8.85 9.26
N VAL A 271 -11.14 -9.55 10.19
CA VAL A 271 -10.28 -10.70 9.84
C VAL A 271 -11.08 -11.84 9.18
N PRO A 272 -12.28 -12.24 9.66
CA PRO A 272 -13.07 -13.26 8.97
C PRO A 272 -13.47 -12.84 7.56
N ILE A 273 -13.89 -11.58 7.37
CA ILE A 273 -14.29 -11.02 6.08
C ILE A 273 -13.08 -10.99 5.12
N MET A 274 -11.93 -10.52 5.60
CA MET A 274 -10.67 -10.50 4.88
C MET A 274 -10.29 -11.89 4.38
N ILE A 275 -10.34 -12.92 5.25
CA ILE A 275 -10.05 -14.31 4.89
C ILE A 275 -10.99 -14.79 3.77
N ILE A 276 -12.30 -14.55 3.91
CA ILE A 276 -13.30 -14.96 2.92
C ILE A 276 -13.04 -14.29 1.58
N ILE A 277 -12.94 -12.96 1.56
CA ILE A 277 -12.70 -12.18 0.33
C ILE A 277 -11.40 -12.62 -0.32
N MET A 278 -10.36 -12.89 0.47
CA MET A 278 -9.07 -13.31 -0.04
C MET A 278 -9.15 -14.64 -0.80
N TYR A 279 -9.69 -15.69 -0.17
CA TYR A 279 -9.74 -17.00 -0.81
C TYR A 279 -10.74 -17.05 -1.97
N VAL A 280 -11.83 -16.30 -1.90
CA VAL A 280 -12.75 -16.13 -3.04
C VAL A 280 -12.04 -15.44 -4.21
N SER A 281 -11.28 -14.38 -3.96
CA SER A 281 -10.54 -13.64 -4.99
C SER A 281 -9.47 -14.50 -5.65
N VAL A 282 -8.70 -15.26 -4.87
CA VAL A 282 -7.68 -16.18 -5.40
C VAL A 282 -8.31 -17.28 -6.24
N VAL A 283 -9.41 -17.89 -5.77
CA VAL A 283 -10.12 -18.92 -6.54
C VAL A 283 -10.64 -18.34 -7.85
N PHE A 284 -11.25 -17.15 -7.81
CA PHE A 284 -11.73 -16.46 -9.02
C PHE A 284 -10.61 -16.22 -10.04
N LEU A 285 -9.47 -15.68 -9.59
CA LEU A 285 -8.31 -15.43 -10.46
C LEU A 285 -7.71 -16.74 -11.00
N GLN A 286 -7.66 -17.81 -10.20
CA GLN A 286 -7.20 -19.11 -10.67
C GLN A 286 -8.16 -19.75 -11.69
N VAL A 287 -9.46 -19.50 -11.58
CA VAL A 287 -10.45 -19.95 -12.58
C VAL A 287 -10.29 -19.17 -13.89
N TRP A 288 -10.08 -17.85 -13.81
CA TRP A 288 -9.95 -16.97 -14.97
C TRP A 288 -8.64 -17.20 -15.72
N PHE A 289 -7.50 -17.21 -15.02
CA PHE A 289 -6.16 -17.22 -15.62
C PHE A 289 -5.48 -18.60 -15.67
N MET A 290 -5.76 -19.49 -14.70
CA MET A 290 -5.05 -20.78 -14.56
C MET A 290 -5.93 -22.02 -14.84
N GLY A 291 -7.18 -21.80 -15.30
CA GLY A 291 -8.10 -22.87 -15.69
C GLY A 291 -8.46 -23.86 -14.56
N LEU A 292 -8.59 -23.40 -13.30
CA LEU A 292 -8.82 -24.28 -12.13
C LEU A 292 -9.98 -25.29 -12.31
N PHE A 293 -11.12 -24.86 -12.86
CA PHE A 293 -12.28 -25.72 -13.14
C PHE A 293 -12.43 -26.10 -14.63
N ARG A 294 -11.38 -25.90 -15.43
CA ARG A 294 -11.38 -26.20 -16.88
C ARG A 294 -10.18 -27.07 -17.25
N PRO A 295 -10.17 -28.36 -16.84
CA PRO A 295 -8.98 -29.22 -16.94
C PRO A 295 -8.50 -29.54 -18.36
N ASN A 296 -9.35 -29.32 -19.38
CA ASN A 296 -9.04 -29.50 -20.81
C ASN A 296 -8.73 -28.17 -21.53
N SER A 297 -8.70 -27.04 -20.81
CA SER A 297 -8.33 -25.76 -21.41
C SER A 297 -6.82 -25.67 -21.65
N LYS A 298 -6.40 -24.93 -22.68
CA LYS A 298 -5.00 -24.63 -22.98
C LYS A 298 -4.26 -24.11 -21.73
N ASP A 299 -4.88 -23.14 -21.04
CA ASP A 299 -4.36 -22.54 -19.81
C ASP A 299 -4.14 -23.59 -18.69
N ALA A 300 -5.02 -24.60 -18.55
CA ALA A 300 -4.86 -25.64 -17.54
C ALA A 300 -3.77 -26.66 -17.90
N ILE A 301 -3.56 -26.92 -19.19
CA ILE A 301 -2.52 -27.83 -19.69
C ILE A 301 -1.15 -27.17 -19.51
N ASP A 302 -1.01 -25.90 -19.87
CA ASP A 302 0.23 -25.12 -19.72
C ASP A 302 0.67 -25.00 -18.25
N ASN A 303 -0.28 -25.06 -17.32
CA ASN A 303 -0.05 -25.03 -15.87
C ASN A 303 0.13 -26.41 -15.20
N ARG A 304 0.06 -27.52 -15.95
CA ARG A 304 0.32 -28.86 -15.38
C ARG A 304 1.82 -29.08 -15.22
N VAL A 305 2.34 -28.57 -14.12
CA VAL A 305 3.70 -28.90 -13.67
C VAL A 305 3.69 -30.35 -13.19
N GLY A 306 4.53 -31.19 -13.80
CA GLY A 306 4.75 -32.58 -13.35
C GLY A 306 5.40 -32.64 -11.96
N LYS A 307 5.41 -33.83 -11.34
CA LYS A 307 6.02 -34.05 -10.02
C LYS A 307 7.51 -33.63 -9.96
N GLU A 308 8.22 -33.71 -11.08
CA GLU A 308 9.62 -33.27 -11.19
C GLU A 308 9.76 -31.75 -11.02
N GLY A 309 8.87 -30.96 -11.64
CA GLY A 309 8.92 -29.50 -11.51
C GLY A 309 8.58 -29.00 -10.10
N GLU A 310 7.64 -29.66 -9.41
CA GLU A 310 7.38 -29.37 -7.99
C GLU A 310 8.59 -29.68 -7.10
N ALA A 311 9.33 -30.76 -7.39
CA ALA A 311 10.52 -31.14 -6.62
C ALA A 311 11.66 -30.13 -6.81
N ILE A 312 11.84 -29.61 -8.02
CA ILE A 312 12.87 -28.62 -8.34
C ILE A 312 12.55 -27.27 -7.68
N ALA A 313 11.31 -26.79 -7.80
CA ALA A 313 10.89 -25.55 -7.14
C ALA A 313 11.04 -25.65 -5.61
N ARG A 314 10.74 -26.82 -5.03
CA ARG A 314 10.98 -27.09 -3.61
C ARG A 314 12.47 -27.08 -3.27
N LYS A 315 13.33 -27.62 -4.14
CA LYS A 315 14.80 -27.59 -3.97
C LYS A 315 15.32 -26.15 -3.97
N MET A 316 14.82 -25.29 -4.86
CA MET A 316 15.22 -23.89 -4.92
C MET A 316 14.77 -23.08 -3.71
N ILE A 317 13.53 -23.28 -3.23
CA ILE A 317 13.08 -22.66 -1.98
C ILE A 317 13.94 -23.14 -0.81
N ASN A 318 14.28 -24.43 -0.75
CA ASN A 318 15.19 -24.95 0.28
C ASN A 318 16.58 -24.32 0.18
N GLN A 319 17.12 -24.14 -1.03
CA GLN A 319 18.39 -23.46 -1.24
C GLN A 319 18.34 -22.01 -0.76
N GLN A 320 17.28 -21.25 -1.07
CA GLN A 320 17.13 -19.88 -0.55
C GLN A 320 16.99 -19.85 0.98
N ILE A 321 16.32 -20.84 1.59
CA ILE A 321 16.25 -20.99 3.05
C ILE A 321 17.64 -21.29 3.64
N GLU A 322 18.44 -22.12 2.96
CA GLU A 322 19.82 -22.44 3.35
C GLU A 322 20.74 -21.23 3.21
N GLU A 323 20.62 -20.46 2.13
CA GLU A 323 21.37 -19.21 1.88
C GLU A 323 21.10 -18.13 2.95
N MET A 324 19.86 -18.03 3.46
CA MET A 324 19.54 -17.14 4.58
C MET A 324 20.11 -17.60 5.93
N GLY A 325 20.59 -18.85 6.05
CA GLY A 325 21.15 -19.39 7.28
C GLY A 325 20.16 -19.46 8.46
N PRO A 326 20.64 -19.79 9.68
CA PRO A 326 19.81 -19.82 10.88
C PRO A 326 19.31 -18.41 11.26
N MET A 327 18.18 -18.34 11.98
CA MET A 327 17.64 -17.06 12.47
C MET A 327 18.68 -16.33 13.32
N SER A 328 18.99 -15.09 12.94
CA SER A 328 19.88 -14.23 13.71
C SER A 328 19.24 -13.79 15.03
N PHE A 329 20.05 -13.35 15.99
CA PHE A 329 19.55 -12.83 17.27
C PHE A 329 18.58 -11.66 17.08
N HIS A 330 18.88 -10.75 16.16
CA HIS A 330 18.03 -9.59 15.86
C HIS A 330 16.66 -10.01 15.30
N GLU A 331 16.61 -11.00 14.40
CA GLU A 331 15.35 -11.57 13.89
C GLU A 331 14.48 -12.13 15.02
N ILE A 332 15.09 -12.87 15.95
CA ILE A 332 14.40 -13.47 17.10
C ILE A 332 13.87 -12.38 18.04
N CYS A 333 14.69 -11.38 18.37
CA CYS A 333 14.27 -10.26 19.21
C CYS A 333 13.11 -9.49 18.60
N VAL A 334 13.18 -9.16 17.31
CA VAL A 334 12.10 -8.45 16.61
C VAL A 334 10.84 -9.31 16.54
N ALA A 335 10.95 -10.62 16.29
CA ALA A 335 9.82 -11.54 16.30
C ALA A 335 9.14 -11.58 17.68
N ILE A 336 9.92 -11.67 18.77
CA ILE A 336 9.40 -11.66 20.14
C ILE A 336 8.70 -10.33 20.44
N LEU A 337 9.34 -9.20 20.13
CA LEU A 337 8.76 -7.86 20.36
C LEU A 337 7.47 -7.68 19.55
N PHE A 338 7.41 -8.18 18.32
CA PHE A 338 6.23 -8.13 17.48
C PHE A 338 5.07 -8.95 18.07
N VAL A 339 5.33 -10.18 18.52
CA VAL A 339 4.31 -11.03 19.17
C VAL A 339 3.83 -10.39 20.48
N ILE A 340 4.73 -9.81 21.27
CA ILE A 340 4.38 -9.09 22.49
C ILE A 340 3.50 -7.87 22.15
N ALA A 341 3.87 -7.07 21.15
CA ALA A 341 3.12 -5.89 20.74
C ALA A 341 1.69 -6.25 20.30
N ILE A 342 1.52 -7.30 19.48
CA ILE A 342 0.20 -7.81 19.09
C ILE A 342 -0.59 -8.26 20.32
N GLY A 343 0.03 -9.01 21.23
CA GLY A 343 -0.59 -9.45 22.47
C GLY A 343 -1.07 -8.27 23.32
N LEU A 344 -0.21 -7.25 23.50
CA LEU A 344 -0.57 -6.04 24.23
C LEU A 344 -1.71 -5.27 23.57
N TRP A 345 -1.72 -5.11 22.25
CA TRP A 345 -2.84 -4.46 21.56
C TRP A 345 -4.15 -5.24 21.69
N PHE A 346 -4.10 -6.56 21.50
CA PHE A 346 -5.28 -7.41 21.57
C PHE A 346 -5.87 -7.48 22.98
N PHE A 347 -5.04 -7.53 24.02
CA PHE A 347 -5.48 -7.60 25.42
C PHE A 347 -5.59 -6.24 26.12
N ARG A 348 -5.43 -5.12 25.41
CA ARG A 348 -5.57 -3.76 25.97
C ARG A 348 -6.94 -3.55 26.60
N SER A 349 -7.99 -3.77 25.82
CA SER A 349 -9.39 -3.65 26.23
C SER A 349 -10.25 -4.59 25.37
N PRO A 350 -10.12 -5.92 25.55
CA PRO A 350 -10.75 -6.91 24.69
C PRO A 350 -12.28 -6.98 24.86
N GLN A 351 -12.84 -6.36 25.91
CA GLN A 351 -14.28 -6.27 26.24
C GLN A 351 -15.00 -7.57 26.56
N PHE A 352 -14.48 -8.73 26.14
CA PHE A 352 -14.95 -10.05 26.59
C PHE A 352 -14.28 -10.52 27.89
N MET A 353 -13.16 -9.90 28.25
CA MET A 353 -12.48 -10.04 29.54
C MET A 353 -11.94 -8.67 29.96
N PRO A 354 -11.71 -8.41 31.25
CA PRO A 354 -11.04 -7.19 31.69
C PRO A 354 -9.65 -7.10 31.03
N GLY A 355 -9.39 -5.98 30.38
CA GLY A 355 -8.11 -5.73 29.70
C GLY A 355 -7.01 -5.35 30.67
N TRP A 356 -5.75 -5.50 30.28
CA TRP A 356 -4.63 -5.08 31.14
C TRP A 356 -4.68 -3.58 31.45
N ALA A 357 -5.28 -2.75 30.59
CA ALA A 357 -5.44 -1.32 30.82
C ALA A 357 -6.36 -1.03 32.03
N GLU A 358 -7.38 -1.85 32.25
CA GLU A 358 -8.32 -1.73 33.39
C GLU A 358 -7.69 -2.18 34.71
N PHE A 359 -6.78 -3.16 34.66
CA PHE A 359 -6.05 -3.63 35.83
C PHE A 359 -5.02 -2.61 36.33
N ILE A 360 -4.37 -1.89 35.41
CA ILE A 360 -3.34 -0.90 35.73
C ILE A 360 -3.97 0.46 36.07
N THR A 361 -5.03 0.86 35.36
CA THR A 361 -5.59 2.21 35.42
C THR A 361 -6.96 2.17 36.08
N LYS A 362 -7.00 2.16 37.42
CA LYS A 362 -8.27 2.36 38.17
C LYS A 362 -8.85 3.78 38.02
N THR A 363 -8.14 4.67 37.34
CA THR A 363 -8.53 6.06 37.11
C THR A 363 -8.87 6.24 35.63
N LYS A 364 -10.15 6.49 35.31
CA LYS A 364 -10.51 7.04 34.01
C LYS A 364 -9.86 8.42 33.92
N VAL A 365 -8.77 8.55 33.18
CA VAL A 365 -8.22 9.87 32.85
C VAL A 365 -9.21 10.49 31.86
N PHE A 366 -10.16 11.25 32.40
CA PHE A 366 -11.01 12.14 31.63
C PHE A 366 -10.07 13.09 30.89
N TYR A 367 -10.17 13.15 29.57
CA TYR A 367 -9.37 14.04 28.75
C TYR A 367 -9.41 15.46 29.34
N MET A 368 -8.25 15.98 29.75
CA MET A 368 -8.06 17.39 30.04
C MET A 368 -8.15 18.18 28.74
N ILE A 369 -9.36 18.37 28.23
CA ILE A 369 -9.70 19.52 27.39
C ILE A 369 -10.99 20.06 27.98
N PRO A 370 -10.95 21.15 28.76
CA PRO A 370 -12.17 21.90 29.02
C PRO A 370 -12.62 22.45 27.66
N VAL A 371 -13.76 21.97 27.17
CA VAL A 371 -14.46 22.64 26.07
C VAL A 371 -14.88 24.01 26.63
N PRO A 372 -14.35 25.13 26.13
CA PRO A 372 -14.87 26.43 26.50
C PRO A 372 -16.10 26.67 25.63
N GLY A 373 -17.28 26.70 26.25
CA GLY A 373 -18.55 27.04 25.60
C GLY A 373 -19.68 26.12 26.03
#